data_AF-A0A836JBI2-F1
#
_entry.id   AF-A0A836JBI2-F1
#
_cell.length_a   1.000
_cell.length_b   1.000
_cell.length_c   1.000
_cell.angle_alpha   90.00
_cell.angle_beta   90.00
_cell.angle_gamma   90.00
#
_symmetry.space_group_name_H-M   'P 1'
#
loop_
_entity.id
_entity.type
_entity.pdbx_description
1 polymer ?
#
loop_
_entity_poly.entity_id
_entity_poly.type
_entity_poly.pdbx_seq_one_letter_code
_entity_poly.pdbx_strand_id
1 'polypeptide(L)'
;EQPQLHQQQQHQQQYGEVNQLGGVFVNGRPLPNAVRLRIVELAQLGIRPCDISRQLRVSHGCVSKILARYHETGSILPGAIGGSKPRVTTPKVVQYIKQLKLKDPGIFAWEIRDRLLSDGVCDKYNVPSVSSISRILRNKVGTTTTMHHHSHHSAHHHHHHHHHFYAAAAAAGAALCPVPYPPTSYHPTAPPSIPHHHHHQGKDDLEHVQNQNVVYRISCEDCDASYVDQTKRQLKTRLHEHVSDINISSKSPSVISNHHIEENHNFKWDKVEILDVEPSYNKRLISETSERLISGMVHIKKQKRGINRQNDT
;
A
#
# COMPACT_ATOMS: atom_id res chain seq x y z
N GLU A 1 24.40 16.94 -47.47
CA GLU A 1 23.34 17.47 -46.59
C GLU A 1 22.58 16.31 -45.94
N GLN A 2 22.72 16.08 -44.64
CA GLN A 2 21.74 15.33 -43.85
C GLN A 2 21.79 15.78 -42.38
N PRO A 3 20.93 16.72 -41.94
CA PRO A 3 20.70 16.98 -40.54
C PRO A 3 19.23 16.71 -40.20
N GLN A 4 18.87 15.47 -39.81
CA GLN A 4 17.51 15.21 -39.28
C GLN A 4 17.42 14.18 -38.15
N LEU A 5 18.53 13.62 -37.64
CA LEU A 5 18.50 12.65 -36.54
C LEU A 5 18.65 13.25 -35.12
N HIS A 6 18.80 14.57 -34.98
CA HIS A 6 19.05 15.21 -33.68
C HIS A 6 17.80 15.76 -32.95
N GLN A 7 16.59 15.61 -33.48
CA GLN A 7 15.40 16.24 -32.88
C GLN A 7 14.52 15.32 -32.04
N GLN A 8 14.78 14.01 -31.99
CA GLN A 8 13.86 13.06 -31.35
C GLN A 8 14.19 12.70 -29.89
N GLN A 9 15.23 13.29 -29.29
CA GLN A 9 15.63 13.00 -27.90
C GLN A 9 15.28 14.08 -26.87
N GLN A 10 14.57 15.15 -27.26
CA GLN A 10 14.28 16.29 -26.37
C GLN A 10 12.83 16.37 -25.82
N HIS A 11 11.99 15.34 -26.01
CA HIS A 11 10.58 15.38 -25.60
C HIS A 11 10.18 14.35 -24.53
N GLN A 12 11.04 14.07 -23.53
CA GLN A 12 10.55 13.50 -22.27
C GLN A 12 10.00 14.63 -21.39
N GLN A 13 8.72 14.95 -21.59
CA GLN A 13 7.95 15.87 -20.77
C GLN A 13 8.00 15.47 -19.28
N GLN A 14 8.89 16.12 -18.55
CA GLN A 14 8.65 16.88 -17.33
C GLN A 14 7.44 16.47 -16.43
N TYR A 15 7.36 15.20 -16.03
CA TYR A 15 6.52 14.79 -14.91
C TYR A 15 7.30 15.03 -13.61
N GLY A 16 7.23 16.25 -13.07
CA GLY A 16 7.92 16.59 -11.82
C GLY A 16 7.43 17.91 -11.24
N GLU A 17 7.29 17.94 -9.92
CA GLU A 17 6.99 19.16 -9.19
C GLU A 17 8.26 20.01 -9.06
N VAL A 18 8.07 21.33 -8.90
CA VAL A 18 9.16 22.27 -8.69
C VAL A 18 9.18 22.67 -7.22
N ASN A 19 10.32 22.50 -6.56
CA ASN A 19 10.49 22.92 -5.17
C ASN A 19 10.70 24.45 -5.06
N GLN A 20 10.75 24.99 -3.83
CA GLN A 20 10.96 26.42 -3.57
C GLN A 20 12.30 26.98 -4.09
N LEU A 21 13.27 26.11 -4.36
CA LEU A 21 14.58 26.47 -4.93
C LEU A 21 14.58 26.42 -6.47
N GLY A 22 13.45 26.11 -7.10
CA GLY A 22 13.32 26.00 -8.55
C GLY A 22 13.89 24.70 -9.13
N GLY A 23 14.07 23.65 -8.30
CA GLY A 23 14.54 22.34 -8.72
C GLY A 23 13.40 21.35 -8.96
N VAL A 24 13.52 20.55 -10.01
CA VAL A 24 12.51 19.55 -10.40
C VAL A 24 12.70 18.25 -9.60
N PHE A 25 11.61 17.70 -9.07
CA PHE A 25 11.62 16.44 -8.34
C PHE A 25 10.33 15.64 -8.56
N VAL A 26 10.35 14.35 -8.18
CA VAL A 26 9.18 13.47 -8.29
C VAL A 26 8.83 12.94 -6.90
N ASN A 27 7.60 13.19 -6.44
CA ASN A 27 7.12 12.74 -5.14
C ASN A 27 7.22 11.20 -5.02
N GLY A 28 7.74 10.74 -3.88
CA GLY A 28 7.93 9.31 -3.58
C GLY A 28 9.06 8.61 -4.35
N ARG A 29 9.79 9.30 -5.24
CA ARG A 29 10.95 8.77 -5.95
C ARG A 29 12.25 9.29 -5.36
N PRO A 30 13.33 8.47 -5.37
CA PRO A 30 14.64 8.95 -4.96
C PRO A 30 15.18 9.98 -5.98
N LEU A 31 15.99 10.92 -5.49
CA LEU A 31 16.70 11.87 -6.35
C LEU A 31 17.56 11.12 -7.39
N PRO A 32 17.66 11.56 -8.66
CA PRO A 32 18.46 10.88 -9.66
C PRO A 32 19.92 10.68 -9.22
N ASN A 33 20.49 9.52 -9.54
CA ASN A 33 21.85 9.16 -9.10
C ASN A 33 22.91 10.18 -9.54
N ALA A 34 22.76 10.80 -10.72
CA ALA A 34 23.65 11.86 -11.20
C ALA A 34 23.70 13.05 -10.24
N VAL A 35 22.55 13.48 -9.71
CA VAL A 35 22.48 14.59 -8.74
C VAL A 35 23.02 14.15 -7.37
N ARG A 36 22.77 12.91 -6.97
CA ARG A 36 23.30 12.34 -5.71
C ARG A 36 24.83 12.27 -5.72
N LEU A 37 25.43 11.85 -6.84
CA LEU A 37 26.88 11.90 -7.07
C LEU A 37 27.39 13.33 -7.00
N ARG A 38 26.73 14.26 -7.68
CA ARG A 38 27.14 15.67 -7.69
C ARG A 38 27.13 16.31 -6.30
N ILE A 39 26.17 15.94 -5.44
CA ILE A 39 26.13 16.39 -4.05
C ILE A 39 27.39 15.96 -3.29
N VAL A 40 27.80 14.69 -3.45
CA VAL A 40 28.98 14.13 -2.77
C VAL A 40 30.26 14.77 -3.31
N GLU A 41 30.39 14.91 -4.63
CA GLU A 41 31.55 15.58 -5.25
C GLU A 41 31.75 17.00 -4.73
N LEU A 42 30.69 17.82 -4.71
CA LEU A 42 30.79 19.20 -4.23
C LEU A 42 31.18 19.27 -2.75
N ALA A 43 30.68 18.33 -1.93
CA ALA A 43 31.06 18.25 -0.52
C ALA A 43 32.53 17.84 -0.34
N GLN A 44 33.04 16.92 -1.16
CA GLN A 44 34.46 16.53 -1.16
C GLN A 44 35.38 17.67 -1.60
N LEU A 45 34.90 18.57 -2.46
CA LEU A 45 35.57 19.82 -2.82
C LEU A 45 35.51 20.90 -1.70
N GLY A 46 34.93 20.58 -0.54
CA GLY A 46 34.83 21.48 0.60
C GLY A 46 33.70 22.50 0.52
N ILE A 47 32.78 22.37 -0.45
CA ILE A 47 31.65 23.28 -0.59
C ILE A 47 30.64 23.01 0.53
N ARG A 48 30.13 24.09 1.14
CA ARG A 48 29.21 23.98 2.27
C ARG A 48 27.87 23.39 1.81
N PRO A 49 27.20 22.53 2.62
CA PRO A 49 25.92 21.91 2.24
C PRO A 49 24.81 22.90 1.85
N CYS A 50 24.80 24.10 2.42
CA CYS A 50 23.84 25.15 2.07
C CYS A 50 24.08 25.72 0.66
N ASP A 51 25.35 25.83 0.23
CA ASP A 51 25.71 26.27 -1.11
C ASP A 51 25.40 25.18 -2.15
N ILE A 52 25.68 23.91 -1.82
CA ILE A 52 25.30 22.75 -2.63
C ILE A 52 23.79 22.73 -2.87
N SER A 53 22.99 22.97 -1.81
CA SER A 53 21.53 23.01 -1.87
C SER A 53 21.04 24.07 -2.85
N ARG A 54 21.57 25.30 -2.78
CA ARG A 54 21.22 26.39 -3.69
C ARG A 54 21.67 26.11 -5.12
N GLN A 55 22.90 25.66 -5.31
CA GLN A 55 23.49 25.40 -6.64
C GLN A 55 22.76 24.30 -7.38
N LEU A 56 22.44 23.19 -6.72
CA LEU A 56 21.74 22.05 -7.32
C LEU A 56 20.23 22.17 -7.25
N ARG A 57 19.71 23.23 -6.61
CA ARG A 57 18.27 23.45 -6.37
C ARG A 57 17.60 22.26 -5.68
N VAL A 58 18.31 21.61 -4.78
CA VAL A 58 17.83 20.47 -3.97
C VAL A 58 17.62 20.94 -2.55
N SER A 59 16.56 20.50 -1.87
CA SER A 59 16.30 20.90 -0.49
C SER A 59 17.46 20.56 0.44
N HIS A 60 17.77 21.47 1.37
CA HIS A 60 18.87 21.30 2.32
C HIS A 60 18.78 19.97 3.10
N GLY A 61 17.58 19.58 3.52
CA GLY A 61 17.36 18.30 4.21
C GLY A 61 17.67 17.07 3.34
N CYS A 62 17.45 17.14 2.03
CA CYS A 62 17.82 16.06 1.11
C CYS A 62 19.35 15.97 0.97
N VAL A 63 20.03 17.10 0.80
CA VAL A 63 21.51 17.19 0.75
C VAL A 63 22.12 16.59 2.02
N SER A 64 21.66 17.03 3.20
CA SER A 64 22.14 16.53 4.49
C SER A 64 21.95 15.02 4.64
N LYS A 65 20.78 14.49 4.27
CA LYS A 65 20.48 13.05 4.34
C LYS A 65 21.36 12.20 3.41
N ILE A 66 21.70 12.72 2.24
CA ILE A 66 22.60 12.05 1.29
C ILE A 66 24.03 12.01 1.84
N LEU A 67 24.54 13.16 2.31
CA LEU A 67 25.89 13.26 2.86
C LEU A 67 26.06 12.41 4.12
N ALA A 68 25.07 12.40 5.03
CA ALA A 68 25.08 11.55 6.22
C ALA A 68 25.20 10.06 5.85
N ARG A 69 24.35 9.57 4.95
CA ARG A 69 24.44 8.18 4.46
C ARG A 69 25.78 7.87 3.80
N TYR A 70 26.30 8.81 3.01
CA TYR A 70 27.59 8.63 2.34
C TYR A 70 28.73 8.55 3.34
N HIS A 71 28.73 9.33 4.42
CA HIS A 71 29.72 9.22 5.48
C HIS A 71 29.59 7.91 6.29
N GLU A 72 28.37 7.41 6.49
CA GLU A 72 28.13 6.16 7.21
C GLU A 72 28.48 4.90 6.39
N THR A 73 28.17 4.89 5.09
CA THR A 73 28.20 3.66 4.26
C THR A 73 29.07 3.75 3.01
N GLY A 74 29.48 4.95 2.59
CA GLY A 74 30.11 5.20 1.30
C GLY A 74 29.16 5.07 0.10
N SER A 75 27.88 4.74 0.30
CA SER A 75 26.96 4.48 -0.80
C SER A 75 26.16 5.71 -1.22
N ILE A 76 26.21 6.01 -2.52
CA ILE A 76 25.33 7.01 -3.14
C ILE A 76 23.96 6.43 -3.49
N LEU A 77 23.73 5.12 -3.38
CA LEU A 77 22.47 4.52 -3.79
C LEU A 77 21.33 4.85 -2.79
N PRO A 78 20.10 5.08 -3.27
CA PRO A 78 18.95 5.14 -2.39
C PRO A 78 18.73 3.79 -1.72
N GLY A 79 18.23 3.80 -0.48
CA GLY A 79 17.80 2.56 0.18
C GLY A 79 16.64 1.91 -0.57
N ALA A 80 16.40 0.61 -0.36
CA ALA A 80 15.27 -0.08 -0.95
C ALA A 80 13.96 0.62 -0.52
N ILE A 81 13.18 1.07 -1.50
CA ILE A 81 11.88 1.72 -1.28
C ILE A 81 10.80 0.69 -1.53
N GLY A 82 9.98 0.44 -0.50
CA GLY A 82 8.88 -0.51 -0.56
C GLY A 82 9.25 -1.93 -0.12
N GLY A 83 8.31 -2.84 -0.36
CA GLY A 83 8.35 -4.22 0.13
C GLY A 83 7.56 -4.40 1.43
N SER A 84 6.98 -5.59 1.60
CA SER A 84 6.34 -6.00 2.85
C SER A 84 7.32 -6.87 3.63
N LYS A 85 7.37 -6.67 4.96
CA LYS A 85 8.02 -7.65 5.84
C LYS A 85 7.27 -8.99 5.69
N PRO A 86 7.97 -10.13 5.57
CA PRO A 86 7.31 -11.43 5.53
C PRO A 86 6.47 -11.63 6.80
N ARG A 87 5.15 -11.71 6.66
CA ARG A 87 4.22 -11.84 7.81
C ARG A 87 4.16 -13.28 8.37
N VAL A 88 4.28 -14.27 7.50
CA VAL A 88 4.04 -15.70 7.78
C VAL A 88 5.31 -16.53 7.52
N THR A 89 6.16 -16.06 6.60
CA THR A 89 7.41 -16.74 6.20
C THR A 89 8.57 -16.25 7.06
N THR A 90 8.57 -16.65 8.33
CA THR A 90 9.69 -16.35 9.23
C THR A 90 10.95 -17.14 8.82
N PRO A 91 12.16 -16.65 9.12
CA PRO A 91 13.40 -17.38 8.82
C PRO A 91 13.44 -18.79 9.39
N LYS A 92 12.87 -19.01 10.59
CA LYS A 92 12.74 -20.33 11.24
C LYS A 92 11.94 -21.31 10.37
N VAL A 93 10.77 -20.88 9.90
CA VAL A 93 9.89 -21.70 9.05
C VAL A 93 10.56 -22.02 7.72
N VAL A 94 11.22 -21.04 7.10
CA VAL A 94 11.96 -21.25 5.84
C VAL A 94 13.07 -22.29 6.01
N GLN A 95 13.83 -22.21 7.10
CA GLN A 95 14.91 -23.15 7.39
C GLN A 95 14.36 -24.57 7.59
N TYR A 96 13.26 -24.70 8.32
CA TYR A 96 12.60 -25.99 8.56
C TYR A 96 12.08 -26.63 7.26
N ILE A 97 11.42 -25.84 6.40
CA ILE A 97 10.95 -26.30 5.07
C ILE A 97 12.12 -26.86 4.25
N LYS A 98 13.26 -26.15 4.24
CA LYS A 98 14.46 -26.60 3.52
C LYS A 98 15.04 -27.88 4.12
N GLN A 99 15.04 -28.00 5.44
CA GLN A 99 15.53 -29.20 6.13
C GLN A 99 14.67 -30.43 5.81
N LEU A 100 13.34 -30.29 5.78
CA LEU A 100 12.45 -31.38 5.39
C LEU A 100 12.70 -31.83 3.95
N LYS A 101 12.85 -30.88 3.02
CA LYS A 101 13.13 -31.19 1.60
C LYS A 101 14.53 -31.79 1.37
N LEU A 102 15.49 -31.46 2.24
CA LEU A 102 16.82 -32.06 2.19
C LEU A 102 16.82 -33.50 2.71
N LYS A 103 16.09 -33.78 3.79
CA LYS A 103 15.95 -35.13 4.35
C LYS A 103 15.17 -36.05 3.41
N ASP A 104 14.15 -35.52 2.76
CA ASP A 104 13.30 -36.26 1.83
C ASP A 104 13.01 -35.39 0.60
N PRO A 105 13.76 -35.59 -0.51
CA PRO A 105 13.52 -34.86 -1.76
C PRO A 105 12.16 -35.16 -2.40
N GLY A 106 11.52 -36.29 -2.06
CA GLY A 106 10.21 -36.69 -2.58
C GLY A 106 9.04 -35.93 -1.95
N ILE A 107 9.23 -35.36 -0.76
CA ILE A 107 8.15 -34.74 0.02
C ILE A 107 7.44 -33.61 -0.75
N PHE A 108 6.12 -33.68 -0.80
CA PHE A 108 5.25 -32.71 -1.43
C PHE A 108 5.01 -31.48 -0.54
N ALA A 109 4.65 -30.35 -1.16
CA ALA A 109 4.45 -29.10 -0.43
C ALA A 109 3.29 -29.14 0.58
N TRP A 110 2.28 -29.99 0.35
CA TRP A 110 1.20 -30.20 1.32
C TRP A 110 1.67 -31.02 2.52
N GLU A 111 2.50 -32.05 2.31
CA GLU A 111 3.09 -32.85 3.40
C GLU A 111 4.02 -32.00 4.27
N ILE A 112 4.77 -31.08 3.66
CA ILE A 112 5.58 -30.10 4.40
C ILE A 112 4.67 -29.21 5.28
N ARG A 113 3.51 -28.79 4.76
CA ARG A 113 2.54 -27.98 5.51
C ARG A 113 2.01 -28.73 6.73
N ASP A 114 1.69 -30.00 6.56
CA ASP A 114 1.18 -30.83 7.65
C ASP A 114 2.25 -31.09 8.70
N ARG A 115 3.50 -31.34 8.29
CA ARG A 115 4.64 -31.43 9.21
C ARG A 115 4.91 -30.13 9.98
N LEU A 116 4.76 -28.98 9.33
CA LEU A 116 4.90 -27.68 10.01
C LEU A 116 3.88 -27.51 11.16
N LEU A 117 2.68 -28.06 11.00
CA LEU A 117 1.64 -28.05 12.03
C LEU A 117 1.87 -29.15 13.09
N SER A 118 2.20 -30.38 12.68
CA SER A 118 2.42 -31.49 13.61
C SER A 118 3.62 -31.26 14.51
N ASP A 119 4.69 -30.68 13.97
CA ASP A 119 5.95 -30.48 14.69
C ASP A 119 5.94 -29.16 15.50
N GLY A 120 4.79 -28.48 15.56
CA GLY A 120 4.59 -27.25 16.33
C GLY A 120 5.46 -26.07 15.86
N VAL A 121 5.96 -26.12 14.62
CA VAL A 121 6.75 -25.03 14.02
C VAL A 121 5.85 -23.85 13.62
N CYS A 122 4.63 -24.17 13.20
CA CYS A 122 3.57 -23.24 12.85
C CYS A 122 2.23 -23.62 13.52
N ASP A 123 1.39 -22.63 13.76
CA ASP A 123 -0.02 -22.76 14.13
C ASP A 123 -0.93 -22.62 12.91
N LYS A 124 -2.22 -22.95 13.07
CA LYS A 124 -3.25 -22.85 12.01
C LYS A 124 -3.32 -21.46 11.34
N TYR A 125 -2.94 -20.40 12.05
CA TYR A 125 -3.02 -19.01 11.58
C TYR A 125 -1.72 -18.50 10.92
N ASN A 126 -0.57 -19.13 11.21
CA ASN A 126 0.75 -18.69 10.72
C ASN A 126 1.43 -19.73 9.80
N VAL A 127 0.75 -20.85 9.50
CA VAL A 127 1.24 -21.82 8.54
C VAL A 127 1.20 -21.24 7.12
N PRO A 128 2.30 -21.28 6.35
CA PRO A 128 2.31 -20.81 4.97
C PRO A 128 1.41 -21.68 4.08
N SER A 129 0.82 -21.06 3.04
CA SER A 129 0.06 -21.81 2.04
C SER A 129 0.97 -22.74 1.24
N VAL A 130 0.39 -23.80 0.64
CA VAL A 130 1.11 -24.76 -0.22
C VAL A 130 1.86 -24.06 -1.38
N SER A 131 1.24 -23.01 -1.95
CA SER A 131 1.87 -22.16 -2.97
C SER A 131 3.08 -21.39 -2.42
N SER A 132 2.98 -20.84 -1.21
CA SER A 132 4.08 -20.14 -0.54
C SER A 132 5.25 -21.08 -0.25
N ILE A 133 4.98 -22.31 0.22
CA ILE A 133 5.98 -23.36 0.44
C ILE A 133 6.68 -23.69 -0.89
N SER A 134 5.91 -23.91 -1.95
CA SER A 134 6.46 -24.20 -3.28
C SER A 134 7.35 -23.07 -3.80
N ARG A 135 6.98 -21.80 -3.56
CA ARG A 135 7.81 -20.64 -3.91
C ARG A 135 9.11 -20.60 -3.09
N ILE A 136 9.06 -20.90 -1.79
CA ILE A 136 10.25 -20.99 -0.93
C ILE A 136 11.21 -22.06 -1.43
N LEU A 137 10.69 -23.22 -1.86
CA LEU A 137 11.49 -24.33 -2.36
C LEU A 137 12.13 -24.05 -3.73
N ARG A 138 11.42 -23.34 -4.61
CA ARG A 138 11.96 -22.89 -5.91
C ARG A 138 13.00 -21.80 -5.76
N ASN A 139 12.88 -20.96 -4.72
CA ASN A 139 13.89 -19.97 -4.35
C ASN A 139 15.09 -20.65 -3.66
N LYS A 140 15.84 -21.47 -4.41
CA LYS A 140 17.20 -21.87 -4.04
C LYS A 140 17.98 -20.58 -3.78
N VAL A 141 18.65 -20.49 -2.64
CA VAL A 141 19.41 -19.29 -2.19
C VAL A 141 20.22 -18.71 -3.34
N GLY A 142 19.90 -17.48 -3.74
CA GLY A 142 20.46 -16.81 -4.90
C GLY A 142 20.28 -15.29 -4.84
N THR A 143 20.55 -14.67 -3.68
CA THR A 143 21.11 -13.32 -3.67
C THR A 143 22.62 -13.45 -3.75
N THR A 144 23.11 -13.71 -4.96
CA THR A 144 24.45 -13.31 -5.39
C THR A 144 24.25 -12.32 -6.52
N THR A 145 24.45 -11.05 -6.19
CA THR A 145 24.71 -10.00 -7.16
C THR A 145 25.99 -10.38 -7.91
N THR A 146 25.84 -11.05 -9.05
CA THR A 146 26.91 -11.18 -10.04
C THR A 146 26.31 -10.89 -11.40
N MET A 147 26.62 -9.69 -11.88
CA MET A 147 26.53 -9.30 -13.28
C MET A 147 27.14 -10.40 -14.14
N HIS A 148 26.36 -11.08 -14.97
CA HIS A 148 26.89 -11.80 -16.12
C HIS A 148 25.93 -11.72 -17.32
N HIS A 149 26.43 -11.01 -18.33
CA HIS A 149 26.03 -11.01 -19.74
C HIS A 149 25.43 -12.33 -20.20
N HIS A 150 24.28 -12.28 -20.86
CA HIS A 150 23.89 -13.32 -21.80
C HIS A 150 23.84 -12.70 -23.20
N SER A 151 24.97 -12.87 -23.90
CA SER A 151 25.05 -12.74 -25.36
C SER A 151 24.28 -13.88 -26.03
N HIS A 152 23.72 -13.54 -27.18
CA HIS A 152 23.14 -14.42 -28.19
C HIS A 152 23.91 -15.74 -28.41
N HIS A 153 23.17 -16.85 -28.51
CA HIS A 153 23.52 -17.94 -29.44
C HIS A 153 22.26 -18.65 -29.96
N SER A 154 22.10 -18.64 -31.29
CA SER A 154 21.25 -19.55 -32.08
C SER A 154 22.03 -20.82 -32.42
N ALA A 155 21.36 -21.99 -32.47
CA ALA A 155 21.55 -23.03 -33.50
C ALA A 155 20.69 -24.32 -33.27
N HIS A 156 19.78 -24.56 -34.20
CA HIS A 156 19.48 -25.78 -34.99
C HIS A 156 19.44 -27.24 -34.45
N HIS A 157 18.34 -27.91 -34.89
CA HIS A 157 18.14 -29.30 -35.35
C HIS A 157 18.15 -30.52 -34.40
N HIS A 158 17.07 -31.31 -34.40
CA HIS A 158 16.95 -32.55 -35.22
C HIS A 158 15.51 -33.09 -35.29
N HIS A 159 15.17 -33.65 -36.45
CA HIS A 159 13.89 -34.18 -36.89
C HIS A 159 13.96 -35.72 -36.85
N HIS A 160 12.91 -36.43 -36.42
CA HIS A 160 12.73 -37.83 -36.82
C HIS A 160 11.26 -38.23 -36.91
N HIS A 161 10.88 -38.58 -38.15
CA HIS A 161 9.61 -39.13 -38.61
C HIS A 161 9.80 -40.65 -38.83
N HIS A 162 8.83 -41.48 -38.43
CA HIS A 162 8.64 -42.88 -38.86
C HIS A 162 7.25 -43.33 -38.33
N HIS A 163 6.37 -44.08 -38.99
CA HIS A 163 6.09 -44.37 -40.40
C HIS A 163 4.69 -45.03 -40.38
N HIS A 164 3.86 -44.71 -41.37
CA HIS A 164 2.56 -45.33 -41.66
C HIS A 164 2.66 -46.83 -41.99
N PHE A 165 1.63 -47.62 -41.65
CA PHE A 165 1.11 -48.71 -42.51
C PHE A 165 -0.42 -48.88 -42.41
N TYR A 166 -1.01 -49.02 -43.61
CA TYR A 166 -2.39 -48.98 -44.14
C TYR A 166 -3.42 -49.99 -43.56
N ALA A 167 -4.69 -49.59 -43.36
CA ALA A 167 -5.91 -49.68 -44.23
C ALA A 167 -6.60 -51.07 -44.18
N ALA A 168 -7.92 -51.29 -44.29
CA ALA A 168 -9.02 -50.57 -44.94
C ALA A 168 -10.42 -51.11 -44.49
N ALA A 169 -11.48 -50.46 -45.02
CA ALA A 169 -12.88 -50.94 -45.24
C ALA A 169 -13.84 -50.97 -44.04
N ALA A 170 -15.16 -50.74 -44.16
CA ALA A 170 -16.04 -50.09 -45.15
C ALA A 170 -17.43 -49.95 -44.48
N ALA A 171 -18.14 -48.88 -44.84
CA ALA A 171 -19.61 -48.69 -44.93
C ALA A 171 -20.62 -49.13 -43.82
N ALA A 172 -21.52 -48.16 -43.56
CA ALA A 172 -22.97 -48.26 -43.35
C ALA A 172 -23.55 -48.14 -41.91
N GLY A 173 -24.46 -47.18 -41.73
CA GLY A 173 -25.62 -47.34 -40.84
C GLY A 173 -25.82 -46.34 -39.67
N ALA A 174 -26.17 -45.10 -40.00
CA ALA A 174 -27.15 -44.20 -39.35
C ALA A 174 -27.36 -44.12 -37.81
N ALA A 175 -27.43 -42.85 -37.36
CA ALA A 175 -28.12 -42.28 -36.18
C ALA A 175 -27.45 -42.54 -34.80
N LEU A 176 -27.10 -41.56 -33.94
CA LEU A 176 -27.76 -40.30 -33.56
C LEU A 176 -26.73 -39.22 -33.13
N CYS A 177 -27.18 -37.97 -33.15
CA CYS A 177 -26.46 -36.68 -33.12
C CYS A 177 -25.49 -36.39 -31.94
N PRO A 178 -24.46 -35.55 -32.18
CA PRO A 178 -23.97 -34.58 -31.21
C PRO A 178 -24.18 -33.14 -31.72
N VAL A 179 -24.83 -32.28 -30.94
CA VAL A 179 -24.88 -30.82 -31.22
C VAL A 179 -24.02 -30.08 -30.19
N PRO A 180 -23.04 -29.27 -30.62
CA PRO A 180 -22.21 -28.42 -29.75
C PRO A 180 -22.91 -27.08 -29.46
N TYR A 181 -22.87 -26.63 -28.21
CA TYR A 181 -23.34 -25.29 -27.82
C TYR A 181 -22.26 -24.20 -28.09
N PRO A 182 -22.69 -22.95 -28.38
CA PRO A 182 -21.89 -21.92 -29.05
C PRO A 182 -21.04 -21.01 -28.11
N PRO A 183 -20.11 -20.20 -28.68
CA PRO A 183 -19.31 -19.23 -27.93
C PRO A 183 -20.07 -17.90 -27.75
N THR A 184 -20.10 -17.36 -26.53
CA THR A 184 -20.64 -16.02 -26.24
C THR A 184 -19.57 -14.94 -26.37
N SER A 185 -19.82 -13.99 -27.26
CA SER A 185 -19.13 -12.72 -27.45
C SER A 185 -19.51 -11.73 -26.33
N TYR A 186 -18.55 -11.37 -25.47
CA TYR A 186 -18.70 -10.27 -24.52
C TYR A 186 -18.13 -8.98 -25.12
N HIS A 187 -19.02 -8.03 -25.41
CA HIS A 187 -18.71 -6.64 -25.71
C HIS A 187 -18.70 -5.84 -24.39
N PRO A 188 -17.78 -4.88 -24.16
CA PRO A 188 -17.87 -4.00 -23.00
C PRO A 188 -18.84 -2.86 -23.30
N THR A 189 -19.93 -2.75 -22.55
CA THR A 189 -20.78 -1.56 -22.48
C THR A 189 -20.41 -0.72 -21.26
N ALA A 190 -20.15 0.56 -21.49
CA ALA A 190 -19.90 1.56 -20.45
C ALA A 190 -21.18 1.86 -19.64
N PRO A 191 -21.08 2.17 -18.33
CA PRO A 191 -22.25 2.54 -17.53
C PRO A 191 -22.73 3.97 -17.85
N PRO A 192 -24.05 4.23 -17.79
CA PRO A 192 -24.62 5.53 -18.14
C PRO A 192 -24.44 6.58 -17.02
N SER A 193 -24.16 7.81 -17.48
CA SER A 193 -24.15 9.06 -16.74
C SER A 193 -25.56 9.46 -16.27
N ILE A 194 -25.72 9.74 -14.98
CA ILE A 194 -26.96 10.29 -14.39
C ILE A 194 -26.84 11.82 -14.27
N PRO A 195 -27.89 12.60 -14.59
CA PRO A 195 -27.81 14.05 -14.78
C PRO A 195 -27.80 14.83 -13.44
N HIS A 196 -27.01 15.90 -13.42
CA HIS A 196 -27.04 16.93 -12.40
C HIS A 196 -28.40 17.65 -12.36
N HIS A 197 -29.14 17.50 -11.26
CA HIS A 197 -30.17 18.46 -10.88
C HIS A 197 -29.55 19.53 -9.99
N HIS A 198 -29.49 20.76 -10.53
CA HIS A 198 -29.25 21.97 -9.76
C HIS A 198 -30.48 22.27 -8.89
N HIS A 199 -30.33 22.23 -7.57
CA HIS A 199 -31.23 22.90 -6.64
C HIS A 199 -30.44 24.01 -5.96
N HIS A 200 -30.81 25.25 -6.27
CA HIS A 200 -30.31 26.43 -5.56
C HIS A 200 -31.07 26.56 -4.25
N GLN A 201 -30.40 26.35 -3.12
CA GLN A 201 -30.84 26.83 -1.83
C GLN A 201 -29.61 27.20 -0.99
N GLY A 202 -29.62 28.45 -0.50
CA GLY A 202 -28.90 28.91 0.69
C GLY A 202 -27.38 28.84 0.67
N LYS A 203 -26.73 29.99 0.57
CA LYS A 203 -25.38 30.20 1.11
C LYS A 203 -25.39 29.92 2.62
N ASP A 204 -24.20 29.58 3.14
CA ASP A 204 -23.84 29.37 4.55
C ASP A 204 -23.92 27.90 4.99
N ASP A 205 -22.79 27.17 4.92
CA ASP A 205 -22.44 26.00 5.78
C ASP A 205 -21.19 25.20 5.31
N LEU A 206 -20.54 25.59 4.20
CA LEU A 206 -19.45 24.81 3.58
C LEU A 206 -18.01 25.09 4.08
N GLU A 207 -17.80 25.56 5.32
CA GLU A 207 -16.43 25.70 5.90
C GLU A 207 -16.06 24.65 6.95
N HIS A 208 -17.00 23.89 7.52
CA HIS A 208 -16.72 23.07 8.72
C HIS A 208 -16.14 21.66 8.48
N VAL A 209 -16.05 21.19 7.23
CA VAL A 209 -15.86 19.75 6.95
C VAL A 209 -14.49 19.40 6.33
N GLN A 210 -13.64 20.40 6.03
CA GLN A 210 -12.29 20.20 5.49
C GLN A 210 -11.17 20.23 6.56
N ASN A 211 -11.54 20.41 7.83
CA ASN A 211 -10.57 20.59 8.92
C ASN A 211 -9.84 19.26 9.27
N GLN A 212 -8.53 19.37 9.50
CA GLN A 212 -7.65 18.33 10.03
C GLN A 212 -7.18 18.75 11.44
N ASN A 213 -6.80 17.79 12.28
CA ASN A 213 -6.34 18.03 13.66
C ASN A 213 -7.43 18.68 14.53
N VAL A 214 -8.63 18.10 14.51
CA VAL A 214 -9.77 18.59 15.29
C VAL A 214 -10.22 17.57 16.32
N VAL A 215 -10.73 18.08 17.44
CA VAL A 215 -11.54 17.31 18.39
C VAL A 215 -12.98 17.53 18.01
N TYR A 216 -13.71 16.45 17.77
CA TYR A 216 -15.08 16.51 17.27
C TYR A 216 -16.04 15.71 18.14
N ARG A 217 -17.33 16.07 18.10
CA ARG A 217 -18.41 15.41 18.81
C ARG A 217 -19.50 14.95 17.85
N ILE A 218 -19.87 13.67 17.94
CA ILE A 218 -21.02 13.08 17.28
C ILE A 218 -22.08 12.82 18.34
N SER A 219 -23.26 13.42 18.18
CA SER A 219 -24.39 13.21 19.08
C SER A 219 -25.29 12.11 18.54
N CYS A 220 -25.79 11.25 19.43
CA CYS A 220 -26.87 10.32 19.11
C CYS A 220 -28.15 11.10 18.78
N GLU A 221 -28.96 10.56 17.88
CA GLU A 221 -30.25 11.13 17.52
C GLU A 221 -31.34 10.75 18.51
N ASP A 222 -31.31 9.50 18.97
CA ASP A 222 -32.39 8.88 19.74
C ASP A 222 -32.19 8.95 21.25
N CYS A 223 -31.01 9.37 21.72
CA CYS A 223 -30.76 9.58 23.14
C CYS A 223 -29.70 10.66 23.41
N ASP A 224 -29.51 11.01 24.68
CA ASP A 224 -28.55 12.04 25.12
C ASP A 224 -27.07 11.60 25.02
N ALA A 225 -26.80 10.46 24.39
CA ALA A 225 -25.46 9.90 24.27
C ALA A 225 -24.62 10.67 23.24
N SER A 226 -23.31 10.77 23.47
CA SER A 226 -22.40 11.37 22.50
C SER A 226 -21.04 10.68 22.46
N TYR A 227 -20.39 10.73 21.30
CA TYR A 227 -19.04 10.26 21.06
C TYR A 227 -18.13 11.45 20.80
N VAL A 228 -16.98 11.51 21.47
CA VAL A 228 -15.97 12.56 21.25
C VAL A 228 -14.63 11.93 20.92
N ASP A 229 -13.96 12.38 19.88
CA ASP A 229 -12.66 11.83 19.49
C ASP A 229 -11.82 12.88 18.76
N GLN A 230 -10.54 12.58 18.57
CA GLN A 230 -9.59 13.42 17.85
C GLN A 230 -9.27 12.78 16.48
N THR A 231 -9.21 13.61 15.43
CA THR A 231 -8.78 13.15 14.11
C THR A 231 -7.62 13.97 13.57
N LYS A 232 -6.58 13.28 13.09
CA LYS A 232 -5.50 13.86 12.28
C LYS A 232 -5.84 13.89 10.78
N ARG A 233 -6.88 13.17 10.36
CA ARG A 233 -7.39 13.17 8.99
C ARG A 233 -8.44 14.27 8.84
N GLN A 234 -8.84 14.56 7.60
CA GLN A 234 -10.00 15.41 7.37
C GLN A 234 -11.21 14.83 8.08
N LEU A 235 -11.93 15.66 8.83
CA LEU A 235 -13.09 15.24 9.61
C LEU A 235 -14.12 14.49 8.74
N LYS A 236 -14.37 14.96 7.51
CA LYS A 236 -15.23 14.28 6.53
C LYS A 236 -14.89 12.80 6.33
N THR A 237 -13.61 12.53 6.09
CA THR A 237 -13.13 11.17 5.86
C THR A 237 -13.34 10.31 7.10
N ARG A 238 -13.08 10.88 8.28
CA ARG A 238 -13.28 10.17 9.55
C ARG A 238 -14.75 9.84 9.80
N LEU A 239 -15.67 10.75 9.48
CA LEU A 239 -17.11 10.50 9.60
C LEU A 239 -17.58 9.43 8.61
N HIS A 240 -17.11 9.44 7.36
CA HIS A 240 -17.42 8.39 6.39
C HIS A 240 -16.91 7.01 6.83
N GLU A 241 -15.73 6.94 7.45
CA GLU A 241 -15.21 5.68 8.03
C GLU A 241 -16.18 5.14 9.08
N HIS A 242 -16.64 5.98 10.03
CA HIS A 242 -17.60 5.58 11.05
C HIS A 242 -18.94 5.10 10.48
N VAL A 243 -19.49 5.82 9.48
CA VAL A 243 -20.73 5.43 8.79
C VAL A 243 -20.54 4.09 8.04
N SER A 244 -19.39 3.90 7.40
CA SER A 244 -19.08 2.64 6.73
C SER A 244 -18.94 1.48 7.72
N ASP A 245 -18.32 1.71 8.87
CA ASP A 245 -18.10 0.69 9.90
C ASP A 245 -19.41 0.25 10.57
N ILE A 246 -20.44 1.08 10.58
CA ILE A 246 -21.79 0.71 11.03
C ILE A 246 -22.47 -0.23 10.02
N ASN A 247 -22.32 0.04 8.73
CA ASN A 247 -22.97 -0.73 7.67
C ASN A 247 -22.30 -2.08 7.38
N ILE A 248 -21.15 -2.36 7.99
CA ILE A 248 -20.39 -3.61 7.81
C ILE A 248 -20.46 -4.44 9.08
N SER A 249 -20.90 -5.70 8.98
CA SER A 249 -20.84 -6.65 10.10
C SER A 249 -19.39 -7.03 10.41
N SER A 250 -18.80 -6.33 11.40
CA SER A 250 -17.45 -6.60 11.91
C SER A 250 -17.49 -7.54 13.11
N LYS A 251 -16.50 -8.45 13.21
CA LYS A 251 -16.29 -9.29 14.40
C LYS A 251 -15.87 -8.50 15.64
N SER A 252 -15.43 -7.26 15.46
CA SER A 252 -15.04 -6.33 16.51
C SER A 252 -15.57 -4.94 16.15
N PRO A 253 -16.84 -4.64 16.48
CA PRO A 253 -17.45 -3.37 16.09
C PRO A 253 -16.87 -2.21 16.89
N SER A 254 -16.89 -1.01 16.30
CA SER A 254 -16.48 0.22 16.97
C SER A 254 -17.44 0.57 18.12
N VAL A 255 -17.07 1.51 18.99
CA VAL A 255 -17.95 1.98 20.07
C VAL A 255 -19.25 2.57 19.51
N ILE A 256 -19.16 3.34 18.43
CA ILE A 256 -20.30 3.91 17.72
C ILE A 256 -21.14 2.79 17.09
N SER A 257 -20.50 1.81 16.45
CA SER A 257 -21.17 0.66 15.85
C SER A 257 -21.89 -0.20 16.90
N ASN A 258 -21.27 -0.44 18.06
CA ASN A 258 -21.89 -1.16 19.17
C ASN A 258 -23.15 -0.43 19.64
N HIS A 259 -23.06 0.88 19.91
CA HIS A 259 -24.22 1.66 20.34
C HIS A 259 -25.35 1.62 19.30
N HIS A 260 -25.01 1.71 18.01
CA HIS A 260 -25.99 1.58 16.94
C HIS A 260 -26.64 0.18 16.91
N ILE A 261 -25.86 -0.89 17.03
CA ILE A 261 -26.35 -2.27 16.92
C ILE A 261 -27.16 -2.70 18.15
N GLU A 262 -26.68 -2.39 19.35
CA GLU A 262 -27.26 -2.85 20.61
C GLU A 262 -28.52 -2.05 20.98
N GLU A 263 -28.50 -0.73 20.77
CA GLU A 263 -29.61 0.16 21.13
C GLU A 263 -30.52 0.50 19.94
N ASN A 264 -30.14 0.08 18.73
CA ASN A 264 -30.84 0.42 17.47
C ASN A 264 -31.02 1.94 17.28
N HIS A 265 -30.00 2.72 17.67
CA HIS A 265 -29.99 4.18 17.60
C HIS A 265 -29.17 4.70 16.43
N ASN A 266 -29.54 5.83 15.87
CA ASN A 266 -28.81 6.56 14.85
C ASN A 266 -28.01 7.74 15.44
N PHE A 267 -27.16 8.33 14.60
CA PHE A 267 -26.33 9.47 14.96
C PHE A 267 -26.56 10.64 14.01
N LYS A 268 -26.36 11.86 14.53
CA LYS A 268 -26.52 13.11 13.77
C LYS A 268 -25.28 13.40 12.92
N TRP A 269 -25.14 12.71 11.79
CA TRP A 269 -23.96 12.80 10.91
C TRP A 269 -23.80 14.16 10.23
N ASP A 270 -24.91 14.86 9.97
CA ASP A 270 -24.90 16.18 9.32
C ASP A 270 -24.64 17.33 10.31
N LYS A 271 -24.70 17.06 11.61
CA LYS A 271 -24.58 18.07 12.69
C LYS A 271 -23.46 17.70 13.68
N VAL A 272 -22.29 17.39 13.14
CA VAL A 272 -21.09 17.10 13.94
C VAL A 272 -20.46 18.40 14.40
N GLU A 273 -20.19 18.50 15.71
CA GLU A 273 -19.62 19.70 16.31
C GLU A 273 -18.10 19.58 16.45
N ILE A 274 -17.37 20.64 16.08
CA ILE A 274 -15.94 20.77 16.37
C ILE A 274 -15.80 21.43 17.73
N LEU A 275 -15.22 20.71 18.69
CA LEU A 275 -15.01 21.19 20.05
C LEU A 275 -13.71 21.99 20.18
N ASP A 276 -12.69 21.60 19.41
CA ASP A 276 -11.38 22.24 19.41
C ASP A 276 -10.68 22.02 18.07
N VAL A 277 -9.86 22.99 17.65
CA VAL A 277 -9.02 22.93 16.45
C VAL A 277 -7.58 23.11 16.91
N GLU A 278 -6.76 22.06 16.81
CA GLU A 278 -5.39 22.06 17.35
C GLU A 278 -4.47 22.96 16.47
N PRO A 279 -4.05 24.16 16.93
CA PRO A 279 -3.54 25.19 16.02
C PRO A 279 -2.09 25.00 15.54
N SER A 280 -1.22 24.29 16.27
CA SER A 280 0.15 24.03 15.80
C SER A 280 0.89 22.97 16.61
N TYR A 281 1.72 22.19 15.92
CA TYR A 281 2.65 21.23 16.49
C TYR A 281 3.94 21.98 16.92
N ASN A 282 4.04 22.38 18.20
CA ASN A 282 5.25 22.44 19.08
C ASN A 282 5.35 23.64 20.05
N LYS A 283 5.42 23.30 21.36
CA LYS A 283 6.20 23.85 22.52
C LYS A 283 5.28 24.10 23.74
N ARG A 284 5.39 23.35 24.85
CA ARG A 284 6.50 23.43 25.82
C ARG A 284 6.44 22.27 26.86
N LEU A 285 7.56 21.56 27.04
CA LEU A 285 8.05 20.91 28.27
C LEU A 285 7.13 20.00 29.13
N ILE A 286 6.01 19.50 28.62
CA ILE A 286 5.33 18.33 29.16
C ILE A 286 5.14 17.37 27.99
N SER A 287 5.46 16.09 28.19
CA SER A 287 5.50 15.04 27.15
C SER A 287 4.43 15.24 26.06
N GLU A 288 4.79 15.10 24.78
CA GLU A 288 3.87 15.18 23.63
C GLU A 288 2.66 14.20 23.70
N THR A 289 2.67 13.28 24.67
CA THR A 289 1.57 12.40 25.06
C THR A 289 0.60 13.06 26.04
N SER A 290 1.05 13.90 26.96
CA SER A 290 0.21 14.44 28.03
C SER A 290 -0.75 15.53 27.57
N GLU A 291 -0.34 16.51 26.75
CA GLU A 291 -1.27 17.56 26.30
C GLU A 291 -2.36 17.03 25.36
N ARG A 292 -1.98 16.08 24.47
CA ARG A 292 -2.91 15.44 23.51
C ARG A 292 -3.93 14.56 24.20
N LEU A 293 -3.50 13.78 25.18
CA LEU A 293 -4.41 13.04 26.05
C LEU A 293 -5.27 14.02 26.85
N ILE A 294 -4.71 15.10 27.42
CA ILE A 294 -5.49 16.06 28.23
C ILE A 294 -6.62 16.73 27.43
N SER A 295 -6.41 17.23 26.20
CA SER A 295 -7.49 17.90 25.46
C SER A 295 -8.64 16.94 25.08
N GLY A 296 -8.33 15.76 24.55
CA GLY A 296 -9.32 14.73 24.25
C GLY A 296 -10.02 14.21 25.51
N MET A 297 -9.26 13.85 26.55
CA MET A 297 -9.78 13.36 27.83
C MET A 297 -10.63 14.39 28.55
N VAL A 298 -10.31 15.70 28.48
CA VAL A 298 -11.14 16.76 29.10
C VAL A 298 -12.50 16.83 28.44
N HIS A 299 -12.57 16.73 27.11
CA HIS A 299 -13.85 16.75 26.40
C HIS A 299 -14.65 15.47 26.60
N ILE A 300 -13.99 14.31 26.65
CA ILE A 300 -14.62 13.02 26.98
C ILE A 300 -15.18 13.02 28.42
N LYS A 301 -14.40 13.49 29.41
CA LYS A 301 -14.82 13.56 30.82
C LYS A 301 -15.90 14.60 31.10
N LYS A 302 -16.06 15.61 30.24
CA LYS A 302 -17.12 16.62 30.33
C LYS A 302 -18.46 16.14 29.76
N GLN A 303 -18.52 14.96 29.12
CA GLN A 303 -19.76 14.42 28.59
C GLN A 303 -20.66 13.94 29.73
N LYS A 304 -21.94 14.34 29.72
CA LYS A 304 -22.94 13.84 30.68
C LYS A 304 -23.29 12.36 30.46
N ARG A 305 -23.27 11.91 29.20
CA ARG A 305 -23.48 10.52 28.75
C ARG A 305 -22.54 10.20 27.56
N GLY A 306 -21.25 10.09 27.82
CA GLY A 306 -20.25 9.74 26.80
C GLY A 306 -20.24 8.23 26.53
N ILE A 307 -20.19 7.82 25.25
CA ILE A 307 -20.12 6.39 24.88
C ILE A 307 -18.69 5.86 24.75
N ASN A 308 -17.68 6.73 24.74
CA ASN A 308 -16.26 6.39 24.68
C ASN A 308 -15.86 5.30 25.70
N ARG A 309 -14.97 4.35 25.33
CA ARG A 309 -14.54 3.30 26.27
C ARG A 309 -13.62 3.91 27.33
N GLN A 310 -13.68 3.40 28.57
CA GLN A 310 -12.84 3.89 29.67
C GLN A 310 -11.32 3.68 29.45
N ASN A 311 -10.93 2.91 28.43
CA ASN A 311 -9.54 2.72 28.00
C ASN A 311 -9.13 3.69 26.88
N ASP A 312 -10.03 4.57 26.41
CA ASP A 312 -9.77 5.69 25.49
C ASP A 312 -9.36 6.97 26.27
N THR A 313 -9.08 6.82 27.57
CA THR A 313 -8.53 7.83 28.49
C THR A 313 -7.04 7.59 28.71
#